data_AF-A0A5E4QWY1-F1
#
_entry.id   AF-A0A5E4QWY1-F1
#
_cell.length_a   1.000
_cell.length_b   1.000
_cell.length_c   1.000
_cell.angle_alpha   90.00
_cell.angle_beta   90.00
_cell.angle_gamma   90.00
#
_symmetry.space_group_name_H-M   'P 1'
#
loop_
_entity.id
_entity.type
_entity.pdbx_description
1 polymer ?
#
loop_
_entity_poly.entity_id
_entity_poly.type
_entity_poly.pdbx_seq_one_letter_code
_entity_poly.pdbx_strand_id
1 'polypeptide(L)'
;MAANRKCCVPGCDNTRESSVLHKFPNPQNDCNRFRTWTFSIGGNILALDDVYVYNYRRVCHLHFEERYWTRSKMLSKNAVPPLYLKGFVVRKHLADTTNKNYNMEKDYCLLIVKKQQIS
;
A
#
# COMPACT_ATOMS: atom_id res chain seq x y z
N MET A 1 18.63 -8.83 -1.29
CA MET A 1 17.49 -9.77 -1.45
C MET A 1 16.69 -9.40 -2.70
N ALA A 2 15.99 -10.34 -3.34
CA ALA A 2 15.17 -10.05 -4.52
C ALA A 2 13.75 -9.60 -4.12
N ALA A 3 13.11 -8.76 -4.93
CA ALA A 3 11.70 -8.41 -4.77
C ALA A 3 10.81 -9.67 -4.79
N ASN A 4 9.81 -9.74 -3.92
CA ASN A 4 8.89 -10.88 -3.88
C ASN A 4 8.17 -11.02 -5.23
N ARG A 5 8.16 -12.25 -5.76
CA ARG A 5 7.55 -12.58 -7.06
C ARG A 5 6.04 -12.81 -6.98
N LYS A 6 5.45 -12.67 -5.78
CA LYS A 6 4.03 -12.86 -5.50
C LYS A 6 3.36 -11.56 -5.05
N CYS A 7 2.07 -11.42 -5.35
CA CYS A 7 1.21 -10.42 -4.74
C CYS A 7 1.18 -10.58 -3.21
N CYS A 8 1.21 -9.46 -2.49
CA CYS A 8 1.14 -9.43 -1.03
C CYS A 8 -0.26 -9.23 -0.45
N VAL A 9 -1.29 -9.10 -1.31
CA VAL A 9 -2.67 -8.99 -0.85
C VAL A 9 -3.12 -10.32 -0.23
N PRO A 10 -3.67 -10.33 1.00
CA PRO A 10 -4.15 -11.56 1.63
C PRO A 10 -5.13 -12.33 0.73
N GLY A 11 -4.90 -13.63 0.55
CA GLY A 11 -5.72 -14.49 -0.30
C GLY A 11 -5.48 -14.34 -1.81
N CYS A 12 -4.50 -13.54 -2.24
CA CYS A 12 -4.13 -13.44 -3.65
C CYS A 12 -2.92 -14.33 -3.96
N ASP A 13 -3.10 -15.23 -4.93
CA ASP A 13 -2.05 -16.15 -5.37
C ASP A 13 -1.32 -15.72 -6.64
N ASN A 14 -1.60 -14.52 -7.15
CA ASN A 14 -0.98 -14.02 -8.37
C ASN A 14 0.52 -13.82 -8.22
N THR A 15 1.24 -14.20 -9.26
CA THR A 15 2.69 -14.04 -9.39
C THR A 15 3.04 -13.17 -10.59
N ARG A 16 4.34 -12.97 -10.86
CA ARG A 16 4.79 -12.24 -12.06
C ARG A 16 4.41 -12.92 -13.37
N GLU A 17 4.21 -14.24 -13.33
CA GLU A 17 3.82 -15.06 -14.47
C GLU A 17 2.32 -14.87 -14.79
N SER A 18 1.48 -14.64 -13.77
CA SER A 18 0.03 -14.47 -13.95
C SER A 18 -0.43 -13.02 -14.06
N SER A 19 0.34 -12.04 -13.58
CA SER A 19 -0.03 -10.62 -13.63
C SER A 19 1.19 -9.70 -13.53
N VAL A 20 1.03 -8.47 -14.04
CA VAL A 20 1.93 -7.35 -13.72
C VAL A 20 1.89 -7.08 -12.22
N LEU A 21 3.06 -6.92 -11.60
CA LEU A 21 3.23 -6.66 -10.18
C LEU A 21 3.79 -5.25 -9.95
N HIS A 22 3.04 -4.43 -9.23
CA HIS A 22 3.38 -3.04 -8.94
C HIS A 22 4.15 -2.91 -7.63
N LYS A 23 5.17 -2.04 -7.64
CA LYS A 23 5.87 -1.61 -6.43
C LYS A 23 4.96 -0.67 -5.63
N PHE A 24 5.13 -0.68 -4.31
CA PHE A 24 4.55 0.36 -3.48
C PHE A 24 5.14 1.74 -3.86
N PRO A 25 4.38 2.83 -3.66
CA PRO A 25 4.92 4.19 -3.73
C PRO A 25 6.16 4.32 -2.84
N ASN A 26 7.10 5.20 -3.17
CA ASN A 26 8.25 5.43 -2.30
C ASN A 26 7.78 6.15 -1.02
N PRO A 27 7.94 5.56 0.18
CA PRO A 27 7.47 6.18 1.43
C PRO A 27 8.13 7.52 1.73
N GLN A 28 9.32 7.81 1.18
CA GLN A 28 9.98 9.11 1.34
C GLN A 28 9.36 10.21 0.46
N ASN A 29 8.91 9.85 -0.74
CA ASN A 29 8.42 10.82 -1.74
C ASN A 29 6.89 10.91 -1.78
N ASP A 30 6.20 9.85 -1.38
CA ASP A 30 4.75 9.71 -1.49
C ASP A 30 4.21 8.89 -0.29
N CYS A 31 4.52 9.36 0.92
CA CYS A 31 4.17 8.69 2.18
C CYS A 31 2.66 8.44 2.32
N ASN A 32 1.84 9.40 1.89
CA ASN A 32 0.38 9.31 2.00
C ASN A 32 -0.15 8.17 1.14
N ARG A 33 0.26 8.09 -0.14
CA ARG A 33 -0.19 7.01 -1.02
C ARG A 33 0.35 5.66 -0.58
N PHE A 34 1.59 5.61 -0.08
CA PHE A 34 2.16 4.40 0.52
C PHE A 34 1.28 3.88 1.68
N ARG A 35 0.93 4.75 2.63
CA ARG A 35 0.06 4.40 3.77
C ARG A 35 -1.34 3.99 3.33
N THR A 36 -1.93 4.71 2.38
CA THR A 36 -3.23 4.32 1.82
C THR A 36 -3.18 2.90 1.25
N TRP A 37 -2.11 2.53 0.55
CA TRP A 37 -1.93 1.16 0.05
C TRP A 37 -1.78 0.15 1.18
N THR A 38 -0.92 0.40 2.17
CA THR A 38 -0.69 -0.55 3.27
C THR A 38 -1.94 -0.76 4.13
N PHE A 39 -2.67 0.31 4.46
CA PHE A 39 -3.94 0.23 5.21
C PHE A 39 -5.05 -0.45 4.41
N SER A 40 -5.16 -0.18 3.11
CA SER A 40 -6.19 -0.83 2.26
C SER A 40 -5.95 -2.34 2.13
N ILE A 41 -4.69 -2.77 2.13
CA ILE A 41 -4.32 -4.19 2.04
C ILE A 41 -4.46 -4.89 3.39
N GLY A 42 -4.00 -4.24 4.46
CA GLY A 42 -4.05 -4.77 5.82
C GLY A 42 -3.21 -6.05 6.03
N GLY A 43 -3.51 -6.76 7.12
CA GLY A 43 -2.83 -8.01 7.46
C GLY A 43 -1.38 -7.81 7.89
N ASN A 44 -0.49 -8.73 7.49
CA ASN A 44 0.90 -8.76 7.93
C ASN A 44 1.75 -7.59 7.39
N ILE A 45 1.30 -6.90 6.35
CA ILE A 45 2.05 -5.78 5.76
C ILE A 45 2.17 -4.58 6.70
N LEU A 46 1.20 -4.41 7.60
CA LEU A 46 1.17 -3.32 8.59
C LEU A 46 2.24 -3.44 9.68
N ALA A 47 2.77 -4.65 9.88
CA ALA A 47 3.81 -4.93 10.88
C ALA A 47 5.23 -4.89 10.29
N LEU A 48 5.37 -4.63 8.98
CA LEU A 48 6.65 -4.61 8.29
C LEU A 48 7.21 -3.18 8.22
N ASP A 49 8.52 -3.08 8.13
CA ASP A 49 9.22 -1.82 7.89
C ASP A 49 8.89 -1.23 6.50
N ASP A 50 8.75 0.09 6.41
CA ASP A 50 8.36 0.80 5.21
C ASP A 50 9.35 0.61 4.05
N VAL A 51 10.66 0.63 4.35
CA VAL A 51 11.72 0.42 3.36
C VAL A 51 11.68 -1.03 2.87
N TYR A 52 11.41 -1.97 3.77
CA TYR A 52 11.21 -3.37 3.41
C TYR A 52 9.98 -3.55 2.49
N VAL A 53 8.84 -2.97 2.85
CA VAL A 53 7.61 -3.05 2.04
C VAL A 53 7.84 -2.47 0.66
N TYR A 54 8.41 -1.25 0.57
CA TYR A 54 8.75 -0.60 -0.68
C TYR A 54 9.63 -1.51 -1.56
N ASN A 55 10.72 -2.04 -1.01
CA ASN A 55 11.67 -2.81 -1.81
C ASN A 55 11.16 -4.19 -2.20
N TYR A 56 10.44 -4.88 -1.30
CA TYR A 56 10.19 -6.31 -1.42
C TYR A 56 8.73 -6.71 -1.61
N ARG A 57 7.75 -5.88 -1.27
CA ARG A 57 6.32 -6.22 -1.44
C ARG A 57 5.77 -5.69 -2.75
N ARG A 58 4.83 -6.43 -3.34
CA ARG A 58 4.22 -6.10 -4.63
C ARG A 58 2.73 -6.35 -4.61
N VAL A 59 1.98 -5.57 -5.39
CA VAL A 59 0.53 -5.72 -5.54
C VAL A 59 0.24 -6.00 -7.01
N CYS A 60 -0.51 -7.06 -7.32
CA CYS A 60 -0.84 -7.37 -8.71
C CYS A 60 -1.82 -6.35 -9.30
N HIS A 61 -1.72 -6.14 -10.60
CA HIS A 61 -2.48 -5.14 -11.35
C HIS A 61 -4.00 -5.31 -11.23
N LEU A 62 -4.48 -6.54 -11.03
CA LEU A 62 -5.89 -6.87 -10.86
C LEU A 62 -6.52 -6.28 -9.58
N HIS A 63 -5.71 -5.81 -8.63
CA HIS A 63 -6.21 -5.09 -7.46
C HIS A 63 -6.39 -3.60 -7.71
N PHE A 64 -6.22 -3.11 -8.93
CA PHE A 64 -6.43 -1.70 -9.30
C PHE A 64 -7.65 -1.56 -10.19
N GLU A 65 -8.48 -0.54 -9.98
CA GLU A 65 -9.59 -0.28 -10.90
C GLU A 65 -9.07 0.03 -12.30
N GLU A 66 -9.75 -0.48 -13.32
CA GLU A 66 -9.33 -0.35 -14.73
C GLU A 66 -9.17 1.12 -15.17
N ARG A 67 -10.00 2.04 -14.62
CA ARG A 67 -9.89 3.48 -14.87
C ARG A 67 -8.53 4.08 -14.49
N TYR A 68 -7.77 3.41 -13.63
CA TYR A 68 -6.45 3.84 -13.19
C TYR A 68 -5.31 3.18 -13.96
N TRP A 69 -5.62 2.28 -14.89
CA TRP A 69 -4.64 1.60 -15.73
C TRP A 69 -4.24 2.51 -16.89
N THR A 70 -2.94 2.64 -17.11
CA THR A 70 -2.44 3.35 -18.29
C THR A 70 -2.12 2.35 -19.39
N ARG A 71 -2.10 2.82 -20.65
CA ARG A 71 -1.72 2.01 -21.83
C ARG A 71 -0.34 1.35 -21.67
N SER A 72 0.56 1.97 -20.90
CA SER A 72 1.91 1.48 -20.62
C SER A 72 1.97 0.48 -19.44
N LYS A 73 0.83 -0.07 -19.00
CA LYS A 73 0.73 -0.96 -17.84
C LYS A 73 1.26 -0.33 -16.54
N MET A 74 1.23 1.00 -16.45
CA MET A 74 1.53 1.74 -15.22
C MET A 74 0.22 2.08 -14.50
N LEU A 75 0.34 2.46 -13.24
CA LEU A 75 -0.77 2.97 -12.45
C LEU A 75 -0.73 4.49 -12.43
N SER A 76 -1.89 5.12 -12.63
CA SER A 76 -2.03 6.57 -12.41
C SER A 76 -1.67 6.96 -10.97
N LYS A 77 -1.35 8.24 -10.73
CA LYS A 77 -0.95 8.73 -9.39
C LYS A 77 -2.04 8.54 -8.32
N ASN A 78 -3.30 8.56 -8.73
CA ASN A 78 -4.44 8.37 -7.84
C ASN A 78 -4.85 6.91 -7.68
N ALA A 79 -4.14 5.98 -8.34
CA ALA A 79 -4.41 4.57 -8.19
C ALA A 79 -4.10 4.13 -6.76
N VAL A 80 -5.16 3.74 -6.08
CA VAL A 80 -5.15 2.99 -4.83
C VAL A 80 -5.66 1.59 -5.18
N PRO A 81 -5.13 0.53 -4.56
CA PRO A 81 -5.70 -0.79 -4.79
C PRO A 81 -7.11 -0.81 -4.18
N PRO A 82 -8.22 -0.85 -4.95
CA PRO A 82 -9.54 -1.11 -4.44
C PRO A 82 -9.51 -2.28 -3.49
N LEU A 83 -10.12 -1.99 -2.36
CA LEU A 83 -10.68 -2.88 -1.38
C LEU A 83 -11.78 -3.75 -2.02
N TYR A 84 -11.51 -4.48 -3.11
CA TYR A 84 -12.39 -5.53 -3.59
C TYR A 84 -12.22 -6.72 -2.64
N LEU A 85 -12.82 -6.59 -1.46
CA LEU A 85 -13.11 -7.66 -0.52
C LEU A 85 -14.09 -8.64 -1.19
N LYS A 86 -13.67 -9.38 -2.22
CA LYS A 86 -14.33 -10.65 -2.54
C LYS A 86 -13.93 -11.62 -1.45
N GLY A 87 -14.57 -11.53 -0.28
CA GLY A 87 -14.45 -12.54 0.79
C GLY A 87 -14.32 -12.03 2.22
N PHE A 88 -14.09 -10.74 2.48
CA PHE A 88 -14.21 -10.24 3.85
C PHE A 88 -15.66 -9.89 4.14
N VAL A 89 -16.33 -10.77 4.86
CA VAL A 89 -17.46 -10.40 5.70
C VAL A 89 -17.00 -9.24 6.58
N VAL A 90 -17.47 -8.04 6.25
CA VAL A 90 -17.41 -6.90 7.17
C VAL A 90 -18.21 -7.31 8.39
N ARG A 91 -17.51 -7.78 9.43
CA ARG A 91 -18.10 -7.76 10.76
C ARG A 91 -18.29 -6.29 11.07
N LYS A 92 -19.53 -5.80 10.94
CA LYS A 92 -19.94 -4.52 11.51
C LYS A 92 -19.54 -4.56 12.98
N HIS A 93 -18.50 -3.82 13.35
CA HIS A 93 -18.39 -3.31 14.70
C HIS A 93 -18.61 -1.81 14.62
N LEU A 94 -19.53 -1.37 15.46
CA LEU A 94 -20.20 -0.09 15.45
C LEU A 94 -19.26 1.09 15.74
N ALA A 95 -19.81 2.27 15.47
CA ALA A 95 -19.27 3.61 15.56
C ALA A 95 -18.57 3.99 16.88
N ASP A 96 -17.95 5.17 16.80
CA ASP A 96 -17.57 6.08 17.87
C ASP A 96 -16.24 5.82 18.60
N THR A 97 -15.20 6.52 18.15
CA THR A 97 -14.76 7.71 18.89
C THR A 97 -13.82 8.58 18.03
N THR A 98 -14.32 9.78 17.72
CA THR A 98 -13.56 11.04 17.80
C THR A 98 -12.29 11.17 16.96
N ASN A 99 -12.45 11.73 15.77
CA ASN A 99 -11.79 12.96 15.29
C ASN A 99 -10.66 13.52 16.19
N LYS A 100 -9.48 12.88 16.19
CA LYS A 100 -8.16 13.43 16.51
C LYS A 100 -7.16 12.52 15.84
N ASN A 101 -6.52 12.94 14.73
CA ASN A 101 -5.17 12.47 14.30
C ASN A 101 -4.74 12.88 12.87
N TYR A 102 -5.45 13.78 12.18
CA TYR A 102 -4.93 14.38 10.93
C TYR A 102 -3.63 15.20 11.13
N ASN A 103 -3.28 15.55 12.37
CA ASN A 103 -2.04 16.27 12.69
C ASN A 103 -0.84 15.35 12.98
N MET A 104 -1.03 14.05 13.25
CA MET A 104 0.08 13.10 13.42
C MET A 104 0.72 12.72 12.07
N GLU A 105 -0.04 12.82 10.97
CA GLU A 105 0.39 12.42 9.62
C GLU A 105 1.44 13.36 9.02
N LYS A 106 1.33 14.67 9.29
CA LYS A 106 2.33 15.65 8.84
C LYS A 106 3.64 15.51 9.63
N ASP A 107 3.55 15.28 10.93
CA ASP A 107 4.73 15.16 11.80
C ASP A 107 5.49 13.85 11.55
N TYR A 108 4.81 12.73 11.28
CA TYR A 108 5.49 11.45 11.01
C TYR A 108 6.23 11.43 9.66
N CYS A 109 5.64 12.00 8.59
CA CYS A 109 6.36 12.14 7.32
C CYS A 109 7.54 13.13 7.47
N LEU A 110 7.40 14.20 8.29
CA LEU A 110 8.51 15.08 8.63
C LEU A 110 9.61 14.37 9.44
N LEU A 111 9.24 13.47 10.36
CA LEU A 111 10.18 12.70 11.19
C LEU A 111 11.00 11.69 10.36
N ILE A 112 10.40 11.04 9.35
CA ILE A 112 11.12 10.17 8.41
C ILE A 112 12.18 10.99 7.65
N VAL A 113 11.82 12.17 7.14
CA VAL A 113 12.77 13.06 6.44
C VAL A 113 13.87 13.60 7.38
N LYS A 114 13.52 13.95 8.62
CA LYS A 114 14.48 14.50 9.61
C LYS A 114 15.47 13.47 10.16
N LYS A 115 15.09 12.20 10.28
CA LYS A 115 16.01 11.12 10.72
C LYS A 115 17.16 10.84 9.74
N GLN A 116 17.11 11.39 8.52
CA GLN A 116 18.09 11.13 7.46
C GLN A 116 19.20 12.20 7.37
N GLN A 117 19.12 13.31 8.12
CA GLN A 117 20.09 14.42 8.09
C GLN A 117 21.14 14.37 9.22
N ILE A 118 21.23 13.26 9.96
CA ILE A 118 22.18 13.06 11.08
C ILE A 118 23.09 11.86 10.79
N SER A 119 23.54 11.70 9.55
CA SER A 119 24.56 10.70 9.18
C SER A 119 25.63 11.36 8.32
#